data_AF-A0A4Y2BTT2-F1
#
_entry.id   AF-A0A4Y2BTT2-F1
#
_cell.length_a   1.000
_cell.length_b   1.000
_cell.length_c   1.000
_cell.angle_alpha   90.00
_cell.angle_beta   90.00
_cell.angle_gamma   90.00
#
_symmetry.space_group_name_H-M   'P 1'
#
loop_
_entity.id
_entity.type
_entity.pdbx_description
1 polymer ?
#
loop_
_entity_poly.entity_id
_entity_poly.type
_entity_poly.pdbx_seq_one_letter_code
_entity_poly.pdbx_strand_id
1 'polypeptide(L)'
;MAGYQDLGEFERGVKVGARELGHSISEVAMKFGFSRTTISRVYREYRESGKTSKLRHSCGQKKIMQERDQWRLTKIIKRDRRATLPQIAADFNAGPSTSASV
;
A
#
# COMPACT_ATOMS: atom_id res chain seq x y z
N MET A 1 0.92 -19.12 9.91
CA MET A 1 0.33 -17.83 9.48
C MET A 1 -0.99 -18.13 8.80
N ALA A 2 -2.12 -17.79 9.43
CA ALA A 2 -3.42 -17.89 8.76
C ALA A 2 -3.46 -16.78 7.69
N GLY A 3 -3.35 -17.15 6.42
CA GLY A 3 -3.38 -16.20 5.32
C GLY A 3 -4.65 -15.36 5.40
N TYR A 4 -4.51 -14.03 5.37
CA TYR A 4 -5.63 -13.14 5.08
C TYR A 4 -6.07 -13.41 3.64
N GLN A 5 -6.97 -14.37 3.45
CA GLN A 5 -7.69 -14.50 2.19
C GLN A 5 -8.66 -13.32 2.13
N ASP A 6 -8.28 -12.34 1.32
CA ASP A 6 -9.14 -11.21 1.05
C ASP A 6 -10.37 -11.69 0.28
N LEU A 7 -11.54 -11.24 0.73
CA LEU A 7 -12.81 -11.53 0.06
C LEU A 7 -12.73 -11.10 -1.39
N GLY A 8 -13.22 -11.97 -2.28
CA GLY A 8 -13.39 -11.63 -3.68
C GLY A 8 -14.35 -10.45 -3.85
N GLU A 9 -14.22 -9.74 -4.97
CA GLU A 9 -15.10 -8.62 -5.31
C GLU A 9 -16.57 -9.05 -5.39
N PHE A 10 -16.82 -10.23 -5.95
CA PHE A 10 -18.15 -10.84 -5.99
C PHE A 10 -18.72 -11.09 -4.58
N GLU A 11 -17.95 -11.72 -3.69
CA GLU A 11 -18.39 -12.00 -2.32
C GLU A 11 -18.69 -10.71 -1.54
N ARG A 12 -17.90 -9.66 -1.76
CA ARG A 12 -18.16 -8.33 -1.18
C ARG A 12 -19.43 -7.71 -1.72
N GLY A 13 -19.63 -7.77 -3.04
CA GLY A 13 -20.83 -7.25 -3.70
C GLY A 13 -22.09 -7.91 -3.15
N VAL A 14 -22.10 -9.24 -3.05
CA VAL A 14 -23.25 -10.00 -2.53
C VAL A 14 -23.56 -9.66 -1.07
N LYS A 15 -22.53 -9.52 -0.22
CA LYS A 15 -22.70 -9.14 1.20
C LYS A 15 -23.26 -7.74 1.36
N VAL A 16 -22.75 -6.78 0.58
CA VAL A 16 -23.24 -5.39 0.58
C VAL A 16 -24.68 -5.35 0.07
N GLY A 17 -24.98 -6.02 -1.04
CA GLY A 17 -26.34 -6.10 -1.58
C GLY A 17 -27.35 -6.65 -0.56
N ALA A 18 -27.02 -7.73 0.14
CA ALA A 18 -27.88 -8.27 1.19
C ALA A 18 -28.12 -7.28 2.35
N ARG A 19 -27.11 -6.46 2.70
CA ARG A 19 -27.24 -5.42 3.73
C ARG A 19 -28.07 -4.23 3.28
N GLU A 20 -27.95 -3.81 2.02
CA GLU A 20 -28.78 -2.76 1.42
C GLU A 20 -30.25 -3.19 1.31
N LEU A 21 -30.51 -4.50 1.11
CA LEU A 21 -31.86 -5.08 1.15
C LEU A 21 -32.46 -5.19 2.57
N GLY A 22 -31.77 -4.67 3.60
CA GLY A 22 -32.29 -4.60 4.97
C GLY A 22 -32.01 -5.83 5.85
N HIS A 23 -31.34 -6.87 5.36
CA HIS A 23 -30.99 -8.03 6.18
C HIS A 23 -29.99 -7.65 7.29
N SER A 24 -30.17 -8.20 8.48
CA SER A 24 -29.29 -8.03 9.64
C SER A 24 -27.90 -8.64 9.42
N ILE A 25 -26.91 -8.19 10.20
CA ILE A 25 -25.53 -8.68 10.10
C ILE A 25 -25.47 -10.18 10.40
N SER A 26 -26.27 -10.64 11.36
CA SER A 26 -26.32 -12.05 11.75
C SER A 26 -26.93 -12.92 10.65
N GLU A 27 -28.00 -12.47 9.99
CA GLU A 27 -28.62 -13.20 8.88
C GLU A 27 -27.65 -13.34 7.69
N VAL A 28 -26.96 -12.26 7.32
CA VAL A 28 -25.96 -12.28 6.24
C VAL A 28 -24.77 -13.17 6.61
N ALA A 29 -24.31 -13.11 7.87
CA ALA A 29 -23.23 -13.97 8.37
C ALA A 29 -23.59 -15.46 8.27
N MET A 30 -24.79 -15.83 8.73
CA MET A 30 -25.28 -17.22 8.66
C MET A 30 -25.48 -17.69 7.23
N LYS A 31 -26.11 -16.86 6.38
CA LYS A 31 -26.44 -17.21 4.99
C LYS A 31 -25.21 -17.47 4.13
N PHE A 32 -24.16 -16.68 4.31
CA PHE A 32 -22.95 -16.77 3.48
C PHE A 32 -21.78 -17.47 4.20
N GLY A 33 -21.97 -17.96 5.43
CA GLY A 33 -20.93 -18.68 6.18
C GLY A 33 -19.74 -17.82 6.61
N PHE A 34 -19.91 -16.50 6.73
CA PHE A 34 -18.85 -15.60 7.18
C PHE A 34 -19.06 -15.14 8.61
N SER A 35 -17.98 -14.79 9.30
CA SER A 35 -18.09 -14.21 10.63
C SER A 35 -18.85 -12.86 10.60
N ARG A 36 -19.59 -12.56 11.68
CA ARG A 36 -20.27 -11.26 11.85
C ARG A 36 -19.28 -10.09 11.74
N THR A 37 -18.05 -10.24 12.25
CA THR A 37 -17.01 -9.20 12.18
C THR A 37 -16.56 -8.94 10.74
N THR A 38 -16.45 -9.98 9.91
CA THR A 38 -16.18 -9.85 8.47
C THR A 38 -17.29 -9.06 7.77
N ILE A 39 -18.55 -9.38 8.03
CA ILE A 39 -19.70 -8.68 7.43
C ILE A 39 -19.73 -7.21 7.89
N SER A 40 -19.58 -6.94 9.19
CA SER A 40 -19.54 -5.58 9.74
C SER A 40 -18.43 -4.75 9.10
N ARG A 41 -17.24 -5.34 8.93
CA ARG A 41 -16.10 -4.65 8.34
C ARG A 41 -16.33 -4.31 6.87
N VAL A 42 -16.83 -5.25 6.08
CA VAL A 42 -17.15 -5.03 4.66
C VAL A 42 -18.18 -3.92 4.51
N TYR A 43 -19.25 -3.96 5.32
CA TYR A 43 -20.32 -2.96 5.23
C TYR A 43 -19.84 -1.57 5.67
N ARG A 44 -18.97 -1.48 6.69
CA ARG A 44 -18.34 -0.21 7.08
C ARG A 44 -17.46 0.36 5.97
N GLU A 45 -16.57 -0.45 5.39
CA GLU A 45 -15.70 -0.05 4.28
C GLU A 45 -16.53 0.43 3.08
N TYR A 46 -17.66 -0.24 2.80
CA TYR A 46 -18.61 0.20 1.77
C TYR A 46 -19.30 1.53 2.11
N ARG A 47 -19.80 1.72 3.33
CA ARG A 47 -20.44 2.98 3.74
C ARG A 47 -19.50 4.18 3.67
N GLU A 48 -18.21 3.97 3.95
CA GLU A 48 -17.20 5.03 3.91
C GLU A 48 -16.76 5.36 2.47
N SER A 49 -16.60 4.34 1.61
CA SER A 49 -16.01 4.52 0.28
C SER A 49 -17.01 4.53 -0.88
N GLY A 50 -18.24 4.06 -0.65
CA GLY A 50 -19.25 3.78 -1.66
C GLY A 50 -18.90 2.61 -2.59
N LYS A 51 -17.79 1.90 -2.33
CA LYS A 51 -17.24 0.88 -3.23
C LYS A 51 -17.21 -0.48 -2.55
N THR A 52 -17.55 -1.52 -3.31
CA THR A 52 -17.44 -2.92 -2.89
C THR A 52 -16.03 -3.46 -3.10
N SER A 53 -15.25 -2.84 -3.99
CA SER A 53 -13.87 -3.19 -4.26
C SER A 53 -12.91 -2.67 -3.20
N LYS A 54 -11.87 -3.45 -2.90
CA LYS A 54 -10.76 -3.02 -2.05
C LYS A 54 -9.71 -2.31 -2.89
N LEU A 55 -9.77 -0.99 -2.97
CA LEU A 55 -8.68 -0.16 -3.52
C LEU A 55 -7.50 -0.08 -2.53
N ARG A 56 -6.83 -1.21 -2.29
CA ARG A 56 -5.57 -1.25 -1.52
C ARG A 56 -4.33 -1.23 -2.41
N HIS A 57 -4.49 -1.30 -3.73
CA HIS A 57 -3.36 -1.34 -4.66
C HIS A 57 -2.51 -0.07 -4.67
N SER A 58 -3.03 1.06 -4.18
CA SER A 58 -2.30 2.33 -4.09
C SER A 58 -1.96 2.77 -2.66
N CYS A 59 -2.12 1.89 -1.65
CA CYS A 59 -1.70 2.21 -0.29
C CYS A 59 -0.23 1.80 -0.06
N GLY A 60 0.61 2.78 0.27
CA GLY A 60 2.03 2.60 0.57
C GLY A 60 2.74 3.93 0.77
N GLN A 61 3.91 3.91 1.39
CA GLN A 61 4.76 5.10 1.50
C GLN A 61 5.21 5.53 0.10
N LYS A 62 4.88 6.77 -0.29
CA LYS A 62 5.37 7.33 -1.54
C LYS A 62 6.90 7.38 -1.49
N LYS A 63 7.56 6.80 -2.50
CA LYS A 63 9.00 6.93 -2.66
C LYS A 63 9.29 8.35 -3.15
N ILE A 64 10.00 9.13 -2.35
CA ILE A 64 10.45 10.49 -2.71
C ILE A 64 11.63 10.42 -3.69
N MET A 65 12.48 9.40 -3.56
CA MET A 65 13.64 9.19 -4.43
C MET A 65 13.30 8.35 -5.65
N GLN A 66 13.76 8.79 -6.83
CA GLN A 66 13.69 8.00 -8.05
C GLN A 66 14.78 6.90 -8.04
N GLU A 67 14.65 5.91 -8.91
CA GLU A 67 15.62 4.80 -9.04
C GLU A 67 17.04 5.31 -9.33
N ARG A 68 17.15 6.38 -10.13
CA ARG A 68 18.42 7.05 -10.42
C ARG A 68 19.08 7.64 -9.16
N ASP A 69 18.28 8.23 -8.28
CA ASP A 69 18.74 8.82 -7.02
C ASP A 69 19.26 7.71 -6.09
N GLN A 70 18.56 6.58 -6.04
CA GLN A 70 18.98 5.41 -5.27
C GLN A 70 20.28 4.83 -5.80
N TRP A 71 20.43 4.74 -7.12
CA TRP A 71 21.66 4.26 -7.75
C TRP A 71 22.84 5.20 -7.47
N ARG A 72 22.62 6.52 -7.57
CA ARG A 72 23.64 7.53 -7.23
C ARG A 72 24.07 7.43 -5.77
N LEU A 73 23.12 7.35 -4.86
CA LEU A 73 23.39 7.20 -3.42
C LEU A 73 24.19 5.93 -3.13
N THR A 74 23.84 4.81 -3.78
CA THR A 74 24.57 3.55 -3.68
C THR A 74 26.03 3.69 -4.14
N LYS A 75 26.28 4.47 -5.21
CA LYS A 75 27.64 4.73 -5.69
C LYS A 75 28.46 5.55 -4.69
N ILE A 76 27.85 6.56 -4.07
CA ILE A 76 28.51 7.40 -3.04
C ILE A 76 28.91 6.55 -1.83
N ILE A 77 27.97 5.76 -1.30
CA ILE A 77 28.21 4.89 -0.13
C ILE A 77 29.26 3.81 -0.45
N LYS A 78 29.29 3.29 -1.69
CA LYS A 78 30.31 2.30 -2.10
C LYS A 78 31.71 2.90 -2.21
N ARG A 79 31.84 4.17 -2.60
CA ARG A 79 33.14 4.87 -2.69
C ARG A 79 33.74 5.13 -1.32
N ASP A 80 32.92 5.57 -0.36
CA ASP A 80 33.35 5.79 1.01
C ASP A 80 32.33 5.23 2.00
N ARG A 81 32.64 4.04 2.54
CA ARG A 81 31.78 3.36 3.53
C ARG A 81 31.81 4.02 4.91
N ARG A 82 32.75 4.95 5.16
CA ARG A 82 32.90 5.66 6.44
C ARG A 82 32.38 7.09 6.37
N ALA A 83 31.89 7.54 5.22
CA ALA A 83 31.35 8.87 5.04
C ALA A 83 30.19 9.15 6.02
N THR A 84 30.21 10.33 6.63
CA THR A 84 29.14 10.78 7.52
C THR A 84 27.98 11.36 6.70
N LEU A 85 26.76 11.36 7.23
CA LEU A 85 25.57 11.85 6.54
C LEU A 85 25.74 13.25 5.87
N PRO A 86 26.38 14.26 6.50
CA PRO A 86 26.59 15.56 5.85
C PRO A 86 27.46 15.47 4.60
N GLN A 87 28.47 14.59 4.60
CA GLN A 87 29.36 14.38 3.46
C GLN A 87 28.62 13.69 2.31
N ILE A 88 27.81 12.67 2.64
CA ILE A 88 26.97 11.97 1.66
C ILE A 88 25.96 12.95 1.03
N ALA A 89 25.33 13.80 1.84
CA ALA A 89 24.39 14.80 1.36
C ALA A 89 25.06 15.83 0.45
N ALA A 90 26.24 16.34 0.83
CA ALA A 90 27.01 17.27 0.00
C ALA A 90 27.36 16.65 -1.37
N ASP A 91 27.88 15.41 -1.37
CA ASP A 91 28.29 14.70 -2.59
C ASP A 91 27.08 14.31 -3.49
N PHE A 92 25.94 14.03 -2.87
CA PHE A 92 24.68 13.81 -3.57
C PHE A 92 24.13 15.10 -4.20
N ASN A 93 24.34 16.26 -3.56
CA ASN A 93 23.86 17.54 -4.08
C ASN A 93 24.82 18.18 -5.11
N ALA A 94 26.11 17.80 -5.11
CA ALA A 94 27.15 18.39 -5.97
C ALA A 94 27.00 18.19 -7.49
N GLY A 95 25.89 17.60 -7.98
CA GLY A 95 25.71 17.27 -9.40
C GLY A 95 26.75 16.27 -9.95
N PRO A 96 26.69 15.86 -11.22
CA PRO A 96 27.75 15.08 -11.83
C PRO A 96 29.00 15.94 -11.93
N SER A 97 30.12 15.48 -11.37
CA SER A 97 31.42 16.12 -11.61
C SER A 97 31.72 16.02 -13.11
N THR A 98 31.60 17.14 -13.82
CA THR A 98 32.08 17.27 -15.19
C THR A 98 33.59 17.08 -15.18
N SER A 99 34.07 15.86 -15.45
CA SER A 99 35.46 15.65 -15.83
C SER A 99 35.60 16.05 -17.29
N ALA A 100 35.73 17.35 -17.56
CA ALA A 100 36.33 17.80 -18.82
C ALA A 100 37.82 17.43 -18.73
N SER A 101 38.25 16.49 -19.57
CA SER A 101 39.68 16.22 -19.78
C SER A 101 40.12 16.98 -21.02
N VAL A 102 41.19 17.77 -20.85
CA VAL A 102 41.92 18.52 -21.88
C VAL A 102 42.61 17.56 -22.84
#